data_AF-A0A1M7YM81-F1
#
_entry.id   AF-A0A1M7YM81-F1
#
_cell.length_a   1.000
_cell.length_b   1.000
_cell.length_c   1.000
_cell.angle_alpha   90.00
_cell.angle_beta   90.00
_cell.angle_gamma   90.00
#
_symmetry.space_group_name_H-M   'P 1'
#
loop_
_entity.id
_entity.type
_entity.pdbx_description
1 polymer ?
#
loop_
_entity_poly.entity_id
_entity_poly.type
_entity_poly.pdbx_seq_one_letter_code
_entity_poly.pdbx_strand_id
1 'polypeptide(L)'
;MLPIIKYLTKTNYTAMSSRKIEYIVIHYVGAVSSAKNNAIYYNSVNRNASAHYFVDDTAIYQVVENKDKAWHCGGGLQGTGGHKFYQLCTNSNSIGIEMCLDKPMHISDITIKNVTGLVQYLMKKYNIPESKVIRHYDVTGKLCPAMYVDETKWMALKKILIGTKEAASAIVPAVFNNSGWLKRLQKTIGAKQTGIADEQTLKKTPTVKRGDNSEVVKLIQEKLKEIGFNPNGVDGDYANEPYHGMYNAVINFQKFKVGLLNPDGEFTSGKNSWKVLLGIK
;
A
#
# COMPACT_ATOMS: atom_id res chain seq x y z
N MET A 1 -8.44 1.74 4.65
CA MET A 1 -7.77 0.42 4.79
C MET A 1 -8.56 -0.57 3.96
N LEU A 2 -7.91 -1.48 3.22
CA LEU A 2 -8.61 -2.56 2.53
C LEU A 2 -9.28 -3.52 3.55
N PRO A 3 -10.33 -4.25 3.16
CA PRO A 3 -10.87 -5.34 3.97
C PRO A 3 -9.81 -6.41 4.28
N ILE A 4 -9.87 -6.98 5.48
CA ILE A 4 -9.00 -8.08 5.88
C ILE A 4 -9.64 -9.40 5.42
N ILE A 5 -8.94 -10.14 4.56
CA ILE A 5 -9.33 -11.48 4.12
C ILE A 5 -8.68 -12.50 5.04
N LYS A 6 -9.49 -13.29 5.76
CA LYS A 6 -8.96 -14.37 6.61
C LYS A 6 -8.70 -15.61 5.77
N TYR A 7 -7.45 -16.09 5.80
CA TYR A 7 -7.01 -17.35 5.20
C TYR A 7 -6.10 -18.07 6.19
N LEU A 8 -6.70 -18.50 7.30
CA LEU A 8 -5.97 -18.94 8.47
C LEU A 8 -5.25 -20.27 8.23
N THR A 9 -3.97 -20.32 8.61
CA THR A 9 -3.17 -21.54 8.52
C THR A 9 -3.48 -22.51 9.66
N LYS A 10 -3.34 -23.81 9.40
CA LYS A 10 -3.40 -24.88 10.42
C LYS A 10 -2.01 -25.27 10.96
N THR A 11 -0.94 -24.67 10.42
CA THR A 11 0.46 -24.93 10.79
C THR A 11 1.22 -23.60 10.90
N ASN A 12 2.50 -23.60 11.25
CA ASN A 12 3.31 -22.37 11.35
C ASN A 12 2.84 -21.34 12.40
N TYR A 13 2.21 -21.77 13.49
CA TYR A 13 1.90 -20.88 14.60
C TYR A 13 1.88 -21.66 15.92
N THR A 14 1.90 -20.95 17.03
CA THR A 14 1.59 -21.53 18.35
C THR A 14 0.29 -20.93 18.85
N ALA A 15 -0.69 -21.78 19.15
CA ALA A 15 -1.92 -21.34 19.79
C ALA A 15 -1.62 -20.74 21.17
N MET A 16 -2.27 -19.64 21.52
CA MET A 16 -2.07 -18.98 22.82
C MET A 16 -3.40 -18.79 23.55
N SER A 17 -3.40 -19.02 24.87
CA SER A 17 -4.58 -18.86 25.72
C SER A 17 -4.77 -17.42 26.22
N SER A 18 -3.68 -16.70 26.47
CA SER A 18 -3.69 -15.28 26.87
C SER A 18 -2.47 -14.58 26.30
N ARG A 19 -2.67 -13.83 25.21
CA ARG A 19 -1.60 -13.14 24.50
C ARG A 19 -1.75 -11.63 24.66
N LYS A 20 -0.73 -11.00 25.25
CA LYS A 20 -0.61 -9.55 25.29
C LYS A 20 0.16 -9.08 24.05
N ILE A 21 -0.49 -8.30 23.20
CA ILE A 21 0.12 -7.74 22.00
C ILE A 21 0.63 -6.35 22.34
N GLU A 22 1.93 -6.14 22.16
CA GLU A 22 2.61 -4.89 22.54
C GLU A 22 3.35 -4.25 21.38
N TYR A 23 3.71 -5.01 20.34
CA TYR A 23 4.52 -4.53 19.21
C TYR A 23 3.87 -4.84 17.87
N ILE A 24 4.19 -4.02 16.87
CA ILE A 24 3.97 -4.34 15.45
C ILE A 24 5.34 -4.38 14.79
N VAL A 25 5.66 -5.51 14.15
CA VAL A 25 6.95 -5.71 13.47
C VAL A 25 6.71 -5.73 11.96
N ILE A 26 7.37 -4.83 11.28
CA ILE A 26 7.31 -4.64 9.84
C ILE A 26 8.40 -5.49 9.17
N HIS A 27 8.00 -6.24 8.14
CA HIS A 27 8.84 -7.13 7.33
C HIS A 27 8.62 -6.89 5.85
N TYR A 28 9.43 -7.55 5.02
CA TYR A 28 9.18 -7.70 3.58
C TYR A 28 9.35 -9.15 3.18
N VAL A 29 8.60 -9.55 2.16
CA VAL A 29 8.76 -10.87 1.54
C VAL A 29 10.08 -10.92 0.77
N GLY A 30 10.76 -12.07 0.80
CA GLY A 30 12.07 -12.24 0.16
C GLY A 30 12.06 -12.27 -1.37
N ALA A 31 10.89 -12.30 -2.01
CA ALA A 31 10.74 -12.35 -3.46
C ALA A 31 9.42 -11.71 -3.92
N VAL A 32 9.39 -11.22 -5.15
CA VAL A 32 8.19 -10.68 -5.81
C VAL A 32 7.04 -11.68 -5.72
N SER A 33 5.95 -11.27 -5.08
CA SER A 33 4.82 -12.14 -4.79
C SER A 33 3.62 -11.33 -4.30
N SER A 34 2.42 -11.88 -4.45
CA SER A 34 1.20 -11.29 -3.91
C SER A 34 0.93 -11.73 -2.47
N ALA A 35 0.07 -11.00 -1.76
CA ALA A 35 -0.39 -11.34 -0.42
C ALA A 35 -1.12 -12.69 -0.42
N LYS A 36 -1.94 -12.95 -1.46
CA LYS A 36 -2.64 -14.22 -1.64
C LYS A 36 -1.66 -15.40 -1.81
N ASN A 37 -0.62 -15.24 -2.62
CA ASN A 37 0.34 -16.30 -2.88
C ASN A 37 1.13 -16.66 -1.61
N ASN A 38 1.55 -15.66 -0.84
CA ASN A 38 2.18 -15.91 0.46
C ASN A 38 1.23 -16.58 1.45
N ALA A 39 -0.04 -16.15 1.50
CA ALA A 39 -1.05 -16.79 2.34
C ALA A 39 -1.26 -18.27 2.00
N ILE A 40 -1.30 -18.62 0.72
CA ILE A 40 -1.36 -20.03 0.26
C ILE A 40 -0.10 -20.78 0.69
N TYR A 41 1.08 -20.22 0.44
CA TYR A 41 2.37 -20.84 0.70
C TYR A 41 2.60 -21.19 2.18
N TYR A 42 2.30 -20.28 3.10
CA TYR A 42 2.45 -20.51 4.54
C TYR A 42 1.32 -21.37 5.15
N ASN A 43 0.27 -21.66 4.37
CA ASN A 43 -0.78 -22.59 4.74
C ASN A 43 -0.48 -24.01 4.24
N SER A 44 0.14 -24.16 3.07
CA SER A 44 0.32 -25.47 2.43
C SER A 44 1.40 -26.35 3.04
N VAL A 45 2.31 -25.80 3.86
CA VAL A 45 3.48 -26.53 4.37
C VAL A 45 4.06 -25.88 5.62
N ASN A 46 4.62 -26.69 6.53
CA ASN A 46 5.37 -26.17 7.68
C ASN A 46 6.71 -25.58 7.22
N ARG A 47 6.89 -24.28 7.45
CA ARG A 47 8.07 -23.47 7.13
C ARG A 47 8.89 -23.11 8.35
N ASN A 48 8.43 -23.48 9.55
CA ASN A 48 8.98 -22.96 10.82
C ASN A 48 9.03 -21.42 10.84
N ALA A 49 8.14 -20.78 10.08
CA ALA A 49 8.02 -19.35 9.94
C ALA A 49 6.60 -18.97 9.47
N SER A 50 6.13 -17.78 9.84
CA SER A 50 4.87 -17.20 9.37
C SER A 50 4.82 -15.72 9.71
N ALA A 51 3.79 -15.03 9.24
CA ALA A 51 3.40 -13.70 9.71
C ALA A 51 1.89 -13.69 9.99
N HIS A 52 1.42 -12.66 10.69
CA HIS A 52 -0.02 -12.51 10.89
C HIS A 52 -0.69 -12.00 9.62
N TYR A 53 -0.02 -11.07 8.92
CA TYR A 53 -0.55 -10.41 7.74
C TYR A 53 0.45 -10.41 6.59
N PHE A 54 -0.04 -10.64 5.38
CA PHE A 54 0.63 -10.30 4.13
C PHE A 54 -0.19 -9.20 3.44
N VAL A 55 0.50 -8.20 2.90
CA VAL A 55 -0.15 -7.03 2.31
C VAL A 55 0.49 -6.67 0.98
N ASP A 56 -0.34 -6.55 -0.05
CA ASP A 56 0.04 -6.01 -1.36
C ASP A 56 -0.90 -4.85 -1.76
N ASP A 57 -0.84 -4.45 -3.03
CA ASP A 57 -1.62 -3.35 -3.59
C ASP A 57 -3.13 -3.60 -3.52
N THR A 58 -3.53 -4.86 -3.61
CA THR A 58 -4.90 -5.29 -3.87
C THR A 58 -5.57 -5.96 -2.68
N ALA A 59 -4.80 -6.50 -1.73
CA ALA A 59 -5.34 -7.31 -0.64
C ALA A 59 -4.52 -7.26 0.65
N ILE A 60 -5.22 -7.47 1.76
CA ILE A 60 -4.65 -7.78 3.08
C ILE A 60 -5.12 -9.19 3.45
N TYR A 61 -4.18 -10.13 3.52
CA TYR A 61 -4.45 -11.50 3.95
C TYR A 61 -3.99 -11.73 5.39
N GLN A 62 -4.91 -12.13 6.27
CA GLN A 62 -4.60 -12.58 7.62
C GLN A 62 -4.43 -14.10 7.64
N VAL A 63 -3.23 -14.56 8.02
CA VAL A 63 -2.86 -15.98 7.99
C VAL A 63 -2.77 -16.58 9.40
N VAL A 64 -2.37 -15.78 10.40
CA VAL A 64 -2.40 -16.20 11.81
C VAL A 64 -3.36 -15.29 12.58
N GLU A 65 -4.19 -15.86 13.44
CA GLU A 65 -5.07 -15.07 14.29
C GLU A 65 -4.25 -14.20 15.24
N ASN A 66 -4.70 -12.97 15.50
CA ASN A 66 -3.95 -12.05 16.38
C ASN A 66 -3.78 -12.60 17.80
N LYS A 67 -4.71 -13.43 18.27
CA LYS A 67 -4.59 -14.09 19.58
C LYS A 67 -3.43 -15.09 19.63
N ASP A 68 -3.01 -15.64 18.49
CA ASP A 68 -2.04 -16.71 18.38
C ASP A 68 -0.66 -16.19 17.95
N LYS A 69 0.39 -16.93 18.28
CA LYS A 69 1.78 -16.55 18.02
C LYS A 69 2.20 -16.97 16.61
N ALA A 70 2.30 -16.01 15.68
CA ALA A 70 3.03 -16.23 14.42
C ALA A 70 4.55 -16.28 14.67
N TRP A 71 5.30 -16.92 13.76
CA TRP A 71 6.75 -17.15 13.90
C TRP A 71 7.53 -16.26 12.93
N HIS A 72 7.70 -14.97 13.26
CA HIS A 72 8.20 -13.95 12.31
C HIS A 72 9.49 -13.22 12.72
N CYS A 73 9.73 -12.95 14.00
CA CYS A 73 10.86 -12.13 14.47
C CYS A 73 11.64 -12.73 15.65
N GLY A 74 11.51 -14.03 15.89
CA GLY A 74 12.22 -14.74 16.95
C GLY A 74 13.59 -15.26 16.52
N GLY A 75 14.25 -15.96 17.44
CA GLY A 75 15.58 -16.57 17.23
C GLY A 75 16.71 -15.78 17.88
N GLY A 76 17.94 -16.12 17.52
CA GLY A 76 19.14 -15.40 17.93
C GLY A 76 19.35 -14.09 17.15
N LEU A 77 20.45 -13.40 17.44
CA LEU A 77 20.91 -12.29 16.64
C LEU A 77 21.26 -12.76 15.22
N GLN A 78 20.85 -11.98 14.23
CA GLN A 78 20.97 -12.25 12.79
C GLN A 78 21.78 -11.17 12.06
N GLY A 79 22.43 -10.27 12.81
CA GLY A 79 23.29 -9.20 12.28
C GLY A 79 24.11 -8.55 13.40
N THR A 80 25.14 -7.80 13.01
CA THR A 80 26.05 -7.08 13.94
C THR A 80 25.51 -5.71 14.37
N GLY A 81 24.47 -5.22 13.71
CA GLY A 81 23.76 -3.98 14.04
C GLY A 81 22.25 -4.18 14.13
N GLY A 82 21.51 -3.12 14.45
CA GLY A 82 20.07 -3.21 14.70
C GLY A 82 19.77 -3.69 16.12
N HIS A 83 18.79 -4.58 16.29
CA HIS A 83 18.54 -5.36 17.51
C HIS A 83 18.29 -4.56 18.82
N LYS A 84 17.93 -3.27 18.74
CA LYS A 84 17.53 -2.43 19.89
C LYS A 84 16.44 -3.06 20.78
N PHE A 85 15.59 -3.92 20.21
CA PHE A 85 14.49 -4.60 20.88
C PHE A 85 14.72 -6.11 21.03
N TYR A 86 15.97 -6.57 20.95
CA TYR A 86 16.29 -7.97 21.18
C TYR A 86 15.79 -8.43 22.55
N GLN A 87 15.08 -9.56 22.57
CA GLN A 87 14.39 -10.14 23.73
C GLN A 87 13.25 -9.28 24.35
N LEU A 88 13.13 -8.00 24.00
CA LEU A 88 12.02 -7.13 24.40
C LEU A 88 10.79 -7.34 23.51
N CYS A 89 11.02 -7.35 22.20
CA CYS A 89 10.03 -7.77 21.22
C CYS A 89 10.30 -9.23 20.84
N THR A 90 9.27 -10.07 20.92
CA THR A 90 9.33 -11.49 20.57
C THR A 90 8.10 -11.87 19.77
N ASN A 91 8.14 -13.00 19.07
CA ASN A 91 6.96 -13.57 18.43
C ASN A 91 5.72 -13.57 19.36
N SER A 92 5.90 -13.82 20.66
CA SER A 92 4.79 -13.94 21.62
C SER A 92 4.07 -12.63 21.89
N ASN A 93 4.72 -11.47 21.77
CA ASN A 93 4.12 -10.16 22.10
C ASN A 93 3.98 -9.21 20.89
N SER A 94 4.11 -9.71 19.66
CA SER A 94 4.12 -8.86 18.46
C SER A 94 3.26 -9.34 17.30
N ILE A 95 2.66 -8.41 16.56
CA ILE A 95 2.07 -8.71 15.24
C ILE A 95 3.09 -8.47 14.14
N GLY A 96 3.50 -9.53 13.45
CA GLY A 96 4.26 -9.44 12.19
C GLY A 96 3.41 -9.13 10.96
N ILE A 97 3.80 -8.11 10.20
CA ILE A 97 3.21 -7.71 8.91
C ILE A 97 4.27 -7.79 7.82
N GLU A 98 4.01 -8.58 6.79
CA GLU A 98 4.87 -8.77 5.61
C GLU A 98 4.38 -7.89 4.46
N MET A 99 5.23 -6.95 4.03
CA MET A 99 5.00 -6.17 2.82
C MET A 99 5.42 -6.97 1.59
N CYS A 100 4.49 -7.14 0.66
CA CYS A 100 4.76 -7.78 -0.62
C CYS A 100 5.56 -6.86 -1.55
N LEU A 101 6.38 -7.47 -2.41
CA LEU A 101 7.17 -6.77 -3.42
C LEU A 101 6.45 -6.83 -4.77
N ASP A 102 6.26 -5.69 -5.42
CA ASP A 102 5.75 -5.59 -6.80
C ASP A 102 6.84 -5.84 -7.84
N LYS A 103 8.10 -5.52 -7.48
CA LYS A 103 9.31 -5.83 -8.26
C LYS A 103 10.48 -6.04 -7.28
N PRO A 104 11.61 -6.62 -7.73
CA PRO A 104 12.71 -6.93 -6.84
C PRO A 104 13.14 -5.69 -6.03
N MET A 105 13.26 -5.86 -4.71
CA MET A 105 13.72 -4.82 -3.78
C MET A 105 12.89 -3.53 -3.80
N HIS A 106 11.60 -3.62 -4.13
CA HIS A 106 10.70 -2.48 -4.13
C HIS A 106 9.33 -2.87 -3.56
N ILE A 107 8.78 -1.96 -2.78
CA ILE A 107 7.44 -2.04 -2.20
C ILE A 107 6.69 -0.85 -2.78
N SER A 108 5.56 -1.10 -3.42
CA SER A 108 4.78 -0.03 -4.01
C SER A 108 4.21 0.92 -2.95
N ASP A 109 3.93 2.17 -3.35
CA ASP A 109 3.26 3.14 -2.51
C ASP A 109 1.83 2.70 -2.12
N ILE A 110 1.16 1.89 -2.94
CA ILE A 110 -0.15 1.33 -2.58
C ILE A 110 0.01 0.32 -1.45
N THR A 111 0.99 -0.59 -1.54
CA THR A 111 1.29 -1.53 -0.46
C THR A 111 1.61 -0.78 0.83
N ILE A 112 2.45 0.26 0.78
CA ILE A 112 2.76 1.12 1.95
C ILE A 112 1.49 1.76 2.51
N LYS A 113 0.60 2.29 1.66
CA LYS A 113 -0.67 2.88 2.08
C LYS A 113 -1.58 1.85 2.75
N ASN A 114 -1.66 0.64 2.21
CA ASN A 114 -2.47 -0.44 2.77
C ASN A 114 -1.92 -0.90 4.13
N VAL A 115 -0.60 -1.07 4.24
CA VAL A 115 0.08 -1.36 5.50
C VAL A 115 -0.12 -0.24 6.51
N THR A 116 -0.04 1.03 6.09
CA THR A 116 -0.31 2.19 6.96
C THR A 116 -1.69 2.10 7.60
N GLY A 117 -2.73 1.84 6.79
CA GLY A 117 -4.10 1.68 7.30
C GLY A 117 -4.22 0.52 8.29
N LEU A 118 -3.54 -0.59 8.02
CA LEU A 118 -3.51 -1.76 8.90
C LEU A 118 -2.77 -1.49 10.21
N VAL A 119 -1.59 -0.86 10.15
CA VAL A 119 -0.78 -0.48 11.32
C VAL A 119 -1.58 0.42 12.24
N GLN A 120 -2.18 1.49 11.72
CA GLN A 120 -2.99 2.43 12.52
C GLN A 120 -4.22 1.73 13.14
N TYR A 121 -4.89 0.85 12.39
CA TYR A 121 -5.99 0.05 12.92
C TYR A 121 -5.53 -0.83 14.09
N LEU A 122 -4.42 -1.55 13.95
CA LEU A 122 -3.89 -2.43 14.99
C LEU A 122 -3.37 -1.66 16.20
N MET A 123 -2.72 -0.52 15.98
CA MET A 123 -2.28 0.38 17.05
C MET A 123 -3.45 0.83 17.91
N LYS A 124 -4.53 1.32 17.28
CA LYS A 124 -5.74 1.72 17.99
C LYS A 124 -6.38 0.54 18.72
N LYS A 125 -6.49 -0.62 18.05
CA LYS A 125 -7.15 -1.81 18.61
C LYS A 125 -6.47 -2.36 19.86
N TYR A 126 -5.14 -2.36 19.89
CA TYR A 126 -4.35 -2.95 20.97
C TYR A 126 -3.65 -1.93 21.86
N ASN A 127 -3.95 -0.63 21.67
CA ASN A 127 -3.30 0.48 22.37
C ASN A 127 -1.76 0.43 22.29
N ILE A 128 -1.24 0.16 21.08
CA ILE A 128 0.21 0.07 20.83
C ILE A 128 0.73 1.47 20.52
N PRO A 129 1.70 2.00 21.30
CA PRO A 129 2.27 3.32 21.05
C PRO A 129 3.16 3.31 19.80
N GLU A 130 3.35 4.48 19.20
CA GLU A 130 4.17 4.70 18.00
C GLU A 130 5.61 4.17 18.13
N SER A 131 6.17 4.23 19.35
CA SER A 131 7.51 3.74 19.66
C SER A 131 7.65 2.21 19.47
N LYS A 132 6.54 1.46 19.51
CA LYS A 132 6.49 0.00 19.37
C LYS A 132 6.06 -0.49 17.98
N VAL A 133 6.01 0.40 16.98
CA VAL A 133 6.04 0.03 15.56
C VAL A 133 7.49 -0.02 15.10
N ILE A 134 8.01 -1.21 14.82
CA ILE A 134 9.44 -1.48 14.63
C ILE A 134 9.68 -2.39 13.40
N ARG A 135 10.93 -2.51 12.95
CA ARG A 135 11.36 -3.46 11.90
C ARG A 135 11.83 -4.77 12.52
N HIS A 136 11.87 -5.84 11.74
CA HIS A 136 12.60 -7.05 12.17
C HIS A 136 14.09 -6.74 12.44
N TYR A 137 14.69 -5.84 11.67
CA TYR A 137 16.04 -5.32 11.93
C TYR A 137 16.22 -4.80 13.36
N ASP A 138 15.22 -4.10 13.89
CA ASP A 138 15.25 -3.57 15.26
C ASP A 138 15.12 -4.67 16.32
N VAL A 139 14.65 -5.87 15.96
CA VAL A 139 14.47 -7.01 16.89
C VAL A 139 15.70 -7.90 16.94
N THR A 140 16.17 -8.41 15.78
CA THR A 140 17.25 -9.41 15.72
C THR A 140 18.46 -8.95 14.92
N GLY A 141 18.41 -7.77 14.28
CA GLY A 141 19.46 -7.33 13.36
C GLY A 141 19.35 -7.93 11.96
N LYS A 142 18.33 -8.75 11.68
CA LYS A 142 18.06 -9.24 10.32
C LYS A 142 17.81 -8.06 9.38
N LEU A 143 18.42 -8.05 8.19
CA LEU A 143 18.22 -7.02 7.17
C LEU A 143 16.80 -7.07 6.56
N CYS A 144 15.79 -6.73 7.37
CA CYS A 144 14.38 -6.87 7.05
C CYS A 144 13.58 -5.74 7.73
N PRO A 145 12.87 -4.88 6.97
CA PRO A 145 12.87 -4.82 5.51
C PRO A 145 14.16 -4.22 4.95
N ALA A 146 14.82 -4.92 4.02
CA ALA A 146 16.15 -4.56 3.52
C ALA A 146 16.23 -3.12 2.97
N MET A 147 15.14 -2.63 2.38
CA MET A 147 15.03 -1.30 1.76
C MET A 147 14.98 -0.16 2.77
N TYR A 148 14.67 -0.49 4.02
CA TYR A 148 14.53 0.45 5.12
C TYR A 148 15.38 0.02 6.32
N VAL A 149 16.52 -0.64 6.14
CA VAL A 149 17.50 -0.82 7.23
C VAL A 149 18.26 0.47 7.53
N ASP A 150 18.43 1.32 6.52
CA ASP A 150 18.90 2.69 6.69
C ASP A 150 17.92 3.48 7.59
N GLU A 151 18.46 4.12 8.62
CA GLU A 151 17.65 4.77 9.65
C GLU A 151 16.86 5.96 9.09
N THR A 152 17.43 6.70 8.13
CA THR A 152 16.76 7.84 7.50
C THR A 152 15.53 7.37 6.73
N LYS A 153 15.69 6.33 5.89
CA LYS A 153 14.58 5.72 5.15
C LYS A 153 13.53 5.11 6.07
N TRP A 154 13.96 4.45 7.14
CA TRP A 154 13.05 3.88 8.12
C TRP A 154 12.23 4.94 8.83
N MET A 155 12.86 6.01 9.33
CA MET A 155 12.15 7.08 10.02
C MET A 155 11.12 7.76 9.11
N ALA A 156 11.44 7.94 7.82
CA ALA A 156 10.49 8.42 6.83
C ALA A 156 9.29 7.47 6.67
N LEU A 157 9.53 6.16 6.46
CA LEU A 157 8.46 5.17 6.36
C LEU A 157 7.63 5.08 7.64
N LYS A 158 8.29 4.99 8.80
CA LYS A 158 7.65 4.87 10.12
C LYS A 158 6.72 6.05 10.38
N LYS A 159 7.12 7.28 10.03
CA LYS A 159 6.27 8.48 10.14
C LYS A 159 4.96 8.32 9.36
N ILE A 160 5.03 7.74 8.16
CA ILE A 160 3.85 7.41 7.34
C ILE A 160 2.99 6.35 8.03
N LEU A 161 3.61 5.23 8.44
CA LEU A 161 2.92 4.08 9.05
C LEU A 161 2.15 4.46 10.33
N ILE A 162 2.73 5.30 11.19
CA ILE A 162 2.11 5.69 12.47
C ILE A 162 1.12 6.87 12.34
N GLY A 163 1.14 7.59 11.21
CA GLY A 163 0.17 8.66 10.93
C GLY A 163 0.31 9.90 11.82
N THR A 164 1.54 10.32 12.15
CA THR A 164 1.71 11.54 12.97
C THR A 164 1.02 12.75 12.33
N LYS A 165 0.51 13.69 13.15
CA LYS A 165 -0.20 14.88 12.67
C LYS A 165 0.64 15.74 11.72
N GLU A 166 1.96 15.70 11.84
CA GLU A 166 2.87 16.30 10.87
C GLU A 166 2.97 15.51 9.56
N ALA A 167 2.75 14.19 9.53
CA ALA A 167 2.65 13.43 8.28
C ALA A 167 1.41 13.82 7.46
N ALA A 168 0.37 14.37 8.11
CA ALA A 168 -0.76 14.96 7.41
C ALA A 168 -0.40 16.30 6.71
N SER A 169 0.68 16.97 7.11
CA SER A 169 1.19 18.21 6.49
C SER A 169 2.56 18.08 5.82
N ALA A 170 3.30 16.99 6.03
CA ALA A 170 4.69 16.78 5.59
C ALA A 170 4.84 15.63 4.59
N ILE A 171 3.74 15.13 4.01
CA ILE A 171 3.74 14.34 2.76
C ILE A 171 3.45 15.26 1.55
N VAL A 172 3.77 16.54 1.65
CA VAL A 172 3.92 17.43 0.49
C VAL A 172 5.12 18.33 0.76
N PRO A 173 6.36 17.80 0.79
CA PRO A 173 7.12 17.79 -0.48
C PRO A 173 8.26 16.75 -0.53
N ALA A 174 8.26 15.87 -1.55
CA ALA A 174 9.47 15.34 -2.25
C ALA A 174 9.21 14.14 -3.20
N VAL A 175 7.96 13.65 -3.37
CA VAL A 175 7.68 12.55 -4.34
C VAL A 175 6.53 12.84 -5.33
N PHE A 176 5.76 13.92 -5.16
CA PHE A 176 4.67 14.23 -6.11
C PHE A 176 4.80 15.63 -6.68
N ASN A 177 5.35 15.73 -7.89
CA ASN A 177 5.21 16.92 -8.72
C ASN A 177 3.78 16.97 -9.30
N ASN A 178 2.77 17.05 -8.44
CA ASN A 178 1.38 17.27 -8.85
C ASN A 178 1.22 18.63 -9.53
N SER A 179 2.06 19.63 -9.24
CA SER A 179 2.01 20.91 -9.94
C SER A 179 2.31 20.79 -11.44
N GLY A 180 3.27 19.93 -11.83
CA GLY A 180 3.62 19.75 -13.24
C GLY A 180 2.52 19.04 -14.03
N TRP A 181 2.08 17.88 -13.52
CA TRP A 181 0.98 17.13 -14.14
C TRP A 181 -0.33 17.93 -14.15
N LEU A 182 -0.68 18.58 -13.05
CA LEU A 182 -1.94 19.31 -12.95
C LEU A 182 -1.94 20.56 -13.82
N LYS A 183 -0.81 21.29 -13.93
CA LYS A 183 -0.71 22.41 -14.88
C LYS A 183 -0.84 21.93 -16.32
N ARG A 184 -0.26 20.77 -16.67
CA ARG A 184 -0.46 20.14 -17.99
C ARG A 184 -1.93 19.82 -18.21
N LEU A 185 -2.59 19.15 -17.27
CA LEU A 185 -4.02 18.85 -17.37
C LEU A 185 -4.85 20.12 -17.50
N GLN A 186 -4.64 21.12 -16.64
CA GLN A 186 -5.33 22.39 -16.67
C GLN A 186 -5.16 23.08 -18.02
N LYS A 187 -3.94 23.10 -18.57
CA LYS A 187 -3.68 23.61 -19.92
C LYS A 187 -4.48 22.83 -20.97
N THR A 188 -4.45 21.50 -20.93
CA THR A 188 -5.12 20.63 -21.90
C THR A 188 -6.65 20.79 -21.87
N ILE A 189 -7.25 20.96 -20.69
CA ILE A 189 -8.71 21.13 -20.53
C ILE A 189 -9.15 22.61 -20.61
N GLY A 190 -8.24 23.53 -20.93
CA GLY A 190 -8.54 24.97 -21.01
C GLY A 190 -8.88 25.62 -19.66
N ALA A 191 -8.45 25.03 -18.54
CA ALA A 191 -8.53 25.63 -17.21
C ALA A 191 -7.38 26.61 -16.95
N LYS A 192 -7.55 27.47 -15.94
CA LYS A 192 -6.45 28.32 -15.46
C LYS A 192 -5.37 27.41 -14.87
N GLN A 193 -4.12 27.60 -15.27
CA GLN A 193 -2.97 26.78 -14.86
C GLN A 193 -2.47 27.14 -13.45
N THR A 194 -3.37 27.11 -12.47
CA THR A 194 -3.09 27.46 -11.07
C THR A 194 -2.20 26.42 -10.38
N GLY A 195 -2.17 25.19 -10.89
CA GLY A 195 -1.54 24.04 -10.20
C GLY A 195 -2.31 23.61 -8.95
N ILE A 196 -3.55 24.06 -8.77
CA ILE A 196 -4.44 23.73 -7.65
C ILE A 196 -5.66 23.01 -8.20
N ALA A 197 -5.99 21.84 -7.64
CA ALA A 197 -7.15 21.06 -8.04
C ALA A 197 -8.37 21.57 -7.26
N ASP A 198 -9.22 22.34 -7.92
CA ASP A 198 -10.42 22.96 -7.35
C ASP A 198 -11.68 22.58 -8.14
N GLU A 199 -12.84 23.06 -7.68
CA GLU A 199 -14.11 22.83 -8.38
C GLU A 199 -14.12 23.42 -9.79
N GLN A 200 -13.37 24.50 -10.04
CA GLN A 200 -13.28 25.10 -11.38
C GLN A 200 -12.52 24.18 -12.35
N THR A 201 -11.46 23.55 -11.87
CA THR A 201 -10.71 22.52 -12.60
C THR A 201 -11.59 21.31 -12.85
N LEU A 202 -12.31 20.83 -11.82
CA LEU A 202 -13.21 19.67 -11.94
C LEU A 202 -14.31 19.91 -12.99
N LYS A 203 -14.93 21.09 -13.00
CA LYS A 203 -16.00 21.44 -13.97
C LYS A 203 -15.54 21.43 -15.42
N LYS A 204 -14.24 21.58 -15.68
CA LYS A 204 -13.67 21.57 -17.04
C LYS A 204 -13.16 20.20 -17.49
N THR A 205 -13.18 19.19 -16.61
CA THR A 205 -12.74 17.85 -16.99
C THR A 205 -13.67 17.26 -18.07
N PRO A 206 -13.14 16.67 -19.15
CA PRO A 206 -13.98 16.06 -20.19
C PRO A 206 -14.47 14.67 -19.77
N THR A 207 -15.44 14.14 -20.50
CA THR A 207 -15.73 12.70 -20.45
C THR A 207 -14.67 11.96 -21.25
N VAL A 208 -14.04 10.95 -20.65
CA VAL A 208 -13.07 10.07 -21.33
C VAL A 208 -13.54 8.62 -21.25
N LYS A 209 -13.58 7.95 -22.40
CA LYS A 209 -14.13 6.59 -22.57
C LYS A 209 -13.38 5.81 -23.65
N ARG A 210 -13.78 4.55 -23.86
CA ARG A 210 -13.20 3.68 -24.89
C ARG A 210 -13.25 4.32 -26.28
N GLY A 211 -12.17 4.11 -27.03
CA GLY A 211 -11.96 4.68 -28.35
C GLY A 211 -11.45 6.12 -28.35
N ASP A 212 -11.39 6.80 -27.21
CA ASP A 212 -10.81 8.15 -27.14
C ASP A 212 -9.29 8.09 -27.32
N ASN A 213 -8.76 9.01 -28.13
CA ASN A 213 -7.33 9.24 -28.26
C ASN A 213 -7.03 10.73 -28.04
N SER A 214 -6.35 11.05 -26.94
CA SER A 214 -6.03 12.45 -26.61
C SER A 214 -4.92 12.60 -25.56
N GLU A 215 -4.36 13.81 -25.47
CA GLU A 215 -3.44 14.16 -24.38
C GLU A 215 -4.11 14.03 -22.99
N VAL A 216 -5.44 14.19 -22.90
CA VAL A 216 -6.16 13.95 -21.63
C VAL A 216 -6.12 12.47 -21.25
N VAL A 217 -6.34 11.56 -22.21
CA VAL A 217 -6.21 10.12 -21.97
C VAL A 217 -4.80 9.79 -21.49
N LYS A 218 -3.78 10.37 -22.13
CA LYS A 218 -2.37 10.19 -21.75
C LYS A 218 -2.12 10.63 -20.31
N LEU A 219 -2.62 11.81 -19.94
CA LEU A 219 -2.50 12.33 -18.58
C LEU A 219 -3.22 11.46 -17.55
N ILE A 220 -4.36 10.86 -17.89
CA ILE A 220 -5.05 9.89 -17.04
C ILE A 220 -4.20 8.62 -16.92
N GLN A 221 -3.65 8.07 -18.02
CA GLN A 221 -2.78 6.89 -17.99
C GLN A 221 -1.53 7.12 -17.12
N GLU A 222 -0.86 8.27 -17.29
CA GLU A 222 0.25 8.70 -16.43
C GLU A 222 -0.16 8.66 -14.97
N LYS A 223 -1.31 9.27 -14.65
CA LYS A 223 -1.77 9.39 -13.27
C LYS A 223 -2.18 8.06 -12.69
N LEU A 224 -2.94 7.24 -13.43
CA LEU A 224 -3.33 5.89 -13.03
C LEU A 224 -2.10 5.03 -12.73
N LYS A 225 -1.10 5.04 -13.62
CA LYS A 225 0.16 4.34 -13.42
C LYS A 225 0.89 4.83 -12.16
N GLU A 226 0.94 6.14 -11.94
CA GLU A 226 1.52 6.76 -10.74
C GLU A 226 0.80 6.28 -9.47
N ILE A 227 -0.54 6.21 -9.49
CA ILE A 227 -1.34 5.73 -8.36
C ILE A 227 -1.58 4.22 -8.38
N GLY A 228 -0.77 3.49 -9.16
CA GLY A 228 -0.60 2.03 -9.25
C GLY A 228 -1.73 1.23 -9.92
N PHE A 229 -2.54 1.85 -10.77
CA PHE A 229 -3.42 1.17 -11.71
C PHE A 229 -2.73 1.14 -13.08
N ASN A 230 -2.29 -0.04 -13.54
CA ASN A 230 -1.49 -0.18 -14.76
C ASN A 230 -2.34 -0.09 -16.04
N PRO A 231 -2.24 0.99 -16.85
CA PRO A 231 -2.96 1.12 -18.13
C PRO A 231 -2.35 0.32 -19.29
N ASN A 232 -1.27 -0.44 -19.07
CA ASN A 232 -0.46 -1.12 -20.11
C ASN A 232 0.19 -0.19 -21.15
N GLY A 233 0.42 1.07 -20.80
CA GLY A 233 1.04 2.03 -21.71
C GLY A 233 0.73 3.47 -21.32
N VAL A 234 1.51 4.41 -21.86
CA VAL A 234 1.21 5.84 -21.77
C VAL A 234 1.37 6.42 -23.16
N ASP A 235 0.34 6.25 -23.97
CA ASP A 235 0.31 6.53 -25.40
C ASP A 235 -0.80 7.53 -25.79
N GLY A 236 -1.73 7.79 -24.88
CA GLY A 236 -2.90 8.63 -25.14
C GLY A 236 -4.04 7.91 -25.82
N ASP A 237 -3.95 6.59 -26.04
CA ASP A 237 -5.01 5.78 -26.62
C ASP A 237 -5.76 5.01 -25.52
N TYR A 238 -7.07 5.22 -25.40
CA TYR A 238 -7.90 4.44 -24.48
C TYR A 238 -8.02 2.98 -24.94
N ALA A 239 -7.75 2.74 -26.22
CA ALA A 239 -7.93 1.51 -26.96
C ALA A 239 -9.41 1.10 -27.11
N ASN A 240 -9.68 0.38 -28.19
CA ASN A 240 -10.94 -0.30 -28.46
C ASN A 240 -10.84 -1.77 -28.09
N GLU A 241 -12.00 -2.43 -27.96
CA GLU A 241 -12.08 -3.90 -27.89
C GLU A 241 -11.23 -4.54 -29.01
N PRO A 242 -10.44 -5.60 -28.74
CA PRO A 242 -10.31 -6.38 -27.50
C PRO A 242 -9.16 -5.92 -26.57
N TYR A 243 -8.59 -4.73 -26.79
CA TYR A 243 -7.48 -4.22 -25.97
C TYR A 243 -8.02 -3.55 -24.71
N HIS A 244 -7.68 -4.10 -23.54
CA HIS A 244 -8.28 -3.69 -22.27
C HIS A 244 -7.31 -3.02 -21.27
N GLY A 245 -6.10 -2.65 -21.67
CA GLY A 245 -5.09 -2.12 -20.74
C GLY A 245 -5.60 -0.93 -19.91
N MET A 246 -5.98 0.14 -20.60
CA MET A 246 -6.56 1.33 -19.97
C MET A 246 -7.90 1.01 -19.31
N TYR A 247 -8.81 0.33 -20.01
CA TYR A 247 -10.12 0.01 -19.47
C TYR A 247 -10.06 -0.75 -18.13
N ASN A 248 -9.23 -1.80 -18.03
CA ASN A 248 -9.06 -2.56 -16.79
C ASN A 248 -8.44 -1.71 -15.68
N ALA A 249 -7.51 -0.81 -16.01
CA ALA A 249 -6.96 0.13 -15.05
C ALA A 249 -8.04 1.06 -14.48
N VAL A 250 -8.93 1.59 -15.34
CA VAL A 250 -10.04 2.45 -14.92
C VAL A 250 -11.07 1.69 -14.11
N ILE A 251 -11.47 0.49 -14.51
CA ILE A 251 -12.40 -0.37 -13.74
C ILE A 251 -11.84 -0.63 -12.34
N ASN A 252 -10.56 -1.00 -12.23
CA ASN A 252 -9.92 -1.25 -10.95
C ASN A 252 -9.81 0.04 -10.12
N PHE A 253 -9.45 1.17 -10.75
CA PHE A 253 -9.42 2.48 -10.08
C PHE A 253 -10.78 2.85 -9.50
N GLN A 254 -11.84 2.74 -10.30
CA GLN A 254 -13.20 3.03 -9.90
C GLN A 254 -13.67 2.14 -8.75
N LYS A 255 -13.40 0.83 -8.86
CA LYS A 255 -13.80 -0.14 -7.83
C LYS A 255 -13.05 0.08 -6.51
N PHE A 256 -11.72 0.20 -6.57
CA PHE A 256 -10.87 0.13 -5.38
C PHE A 256 -10.45 1.48 -4.82
N LYS A 257 -10.44 2.55 -5.64
CA LYS A 257 -10.07 3.91 -5.22
C LYS A 257 -11.27 4.82 -5.08
N VAL A 258 -12.20 4.79 -6.05
CA VAL A 258 -13.42 5.62 -6.03
C VAL A 258 -14.50 4.98 -5.15
N GLY A 259 -14.55 3.65 -5.08
CA GLY A 259 -15.54 2.90 -4.32
C GLY A 259 -16.88 2.72 -5.05
N LEU A 260 -16.87 2.70 -6.39
CA LEU A 260 -18.07 2.44 -7.18
C LEU A 260 -18.46 0.96 -7.09
N LEU A 261 -19.74 0.70 -6.83
CA LEU A 261 -20.31 -0.66 -6.83
C LEU A 261 -20.36 -1.25 -8.25
N ASN A 262 -20.71 -0.41 -9.22
CA ASN A 262 -20.79 -0.77 -10.64
C ASN A 262 -19.85 0.14 -11.44
N PRO A 263 -18.56 -0.24 -11.59
CA PRO A 263 -17.62 0.53 -12.40
C PRO A 263 -17.97 0.42 -13.89
N ASP A 264 -18.00 1.55 -14.59
CA ASP A 264 -18.32 1.66 -16.02
C ASP A 264 -17.07 1.69 -16.91
N GLY A 265 -15.91 1.96 -16.32
CA GLY A 265 -14.65 2.10 -17.03
C GLY A 265 -14.60 3.40 -17.83
N GLU A 266 -15.24 4.47 -17.35
CA GLU A 266 -15.19 5.81 -17.94
C GLU A 266 -14.84 6.90 -16.92
N PHE A 267 -14.22 7.97 -17.39
CA PHE A 267 -14.03 9.19 -16.62
C PHE A 267 -15.09 10.21 -17.02
N THR A 268 -16.31 10.09 -16.51
CA THR A 268 -17.41 11.03 -16.81
C THR A 268 -17.11 12.44 -16.28
N SER A 269 -17.26 13.46 -17.13
CA SER A 269 -17.01 14.87 -16.83
C SER A 269 -17.56 15.31 -15.46
N GLY A 270 -16.69 15.89 -14.63
CA GLY A 270 -17.03 16.46 -13.33
C GLY A 270 -17.49 15.47 -12.25
N LYS A 271 -17.45 14.15 -12.51
CA LYS A 271 -17.92 13.13 -11.58
C LYS A 271 -16.82 12.59 -10.66
N ASN A 272 -17.20 11.65 -9.80
CA ASN A 272 -16.39 11.12 -8.73
C ASN A 272 -15.04 10.53 -9.18
N SER A 273 -14.98 9.89 -10.35
CA SER A 273 -13.71 9.38 -10.89
C SER A 273 -12.70 10.50 -11.09
N TRP A 274 -13.11 11.62 -11.70
CA TRP A 274 -12.27 12.83 -11.82
C TRP A 274 -11.99 13.45 -10.46
N LYS A 275 -12.99 13.59 -9.60
CA LYS A 275 -12.83 14.17 -8.26
C LYS A 275 -11.73 13.45 -7.47
N VAL A 276 -11.76 12.11 -7.48
CA VAL A 276 -10.78 11.25 -6.80
C VAL A 276 -9.41 11.27 -7.48
N LEU A 277 -9.36 11.26 -8.83
CA LEU A 277 -8.09 11.34 -9.57
C LEU A 277 -7.37 12.68 -9.33
N LEU A 278 -8.13 13.76 -9.21
CA LEU A 278 -7.65 15.12 -8.88
C LEU A 278 -7.32 15.31 -7.39
N GLY A 279 -7.74 14.38 -6.51
CA GLY A 279 -7.53 14.48 -5.07
C GLY A 279 -8.40 15.54 -4.36
N ILE A 280 -9.53 15.91 -4.97
CA ILE A 280 -10.49 16.87 -4.39
C ILE A 280 -11.31 16.15 -3.31
N LYS A 281 -11.37 16.72 -2.10
CA LYS A 281 -12.11 16.16 -0.95
C LYS A 281 -13.61 16.37 -1.09
#